data_AF-A0A970GFZ8-F1
#
_entry.id   AF-A0A970GFZ8-F1
#
_cell.length_a   1.000
_cell.length_b   1.000
_cell.length_c   1.000
_cell.angle_alpha   90.00
_cell.angle_beta   90.00
_cell.angle_gamma   90.00
#
_symmetry.space_group_name_H-M   'P 1'
#
loop_
_entity.id
_entity.type
_entity.pdbx_description
1 polymer ?
#
loop_
_entity_poly.entity_id
_entity_poly.type
_entity_poly.pdbx_seq_one_letter_code
_entity_poly.pdbx_strand_id
1 'polypeptide(L)'
;MMTMLSNDVLKHFGFLVNEFGFVKLPEYHYVREIHNEFAGGGMIIKLTYDGGFWLNILVPKFDISPILNGEKRTVDYDNSLFKVYDLGNLDLDKKIYNAVSIENFSEKELWYYARLLRENPEILKGDLRKLKWKFWLLKKLRLR
;
A
#
# COMPACT_ATOMS: atom_id res chain seq x y z
N MET A 1 19.97 -10.55 -6.23
CA MET A 1 19.29 -10.08 -5.00
C MET A 1 17.89 -9.48 -5.27
N MET A 2 17.36 -9.55 -6.50
CA MET A 2 16.08 -8.93 -6.91
C MET A 2 14.86 -9.85 -6.70
N THR A 3 15.09 -11.17 -6.58
CA THR A 3 14.04 -12.19 -6.42
C THR A 3 13.51 -12.36 -5.00
N MET A 4 14.28 -11.98 -3.96
CA MET A 4 13.84 -12.17 -2.56
C MET A 4 12.71 -11.21 -2.18
N LEU A 5 12.84 -9.92 -2.45
CA LEU A 5 11.83 -8.90 -2.11
C LEU A 5 10.48 -9.18 -2.79
N SER A 6 10.47 -9.49 -4.09
CA SER A 6 9.23 -9.81 -4.81
C SER A 6 8.56 -11.08 -4.26
N ASN A 7 9.33 -12.09 -3.86
CA ASN A 7 8.79 -13.32 -3.28
C ASN A 7 8.22 -13.08 -1.88
N ASP A 8 8.88 -12.27 -1.06
CA ASP A 8 8.41 -11.91 0.28
C ASP A 8 7.11 -11.10 0.21
N VAL A 9 7.03 -10.13 -0.72
CA VAL A 9 5.79 -9.38 -0.95
C VAL A 9 4.66 -10.32 -1.34
N LEU A 10 4.86 -11.26 -2.27
CA LEU A 10 3.81 -12.21 -2.66
C LEU A 10 3.42 -13.18 -1.53
N LYS A 11 4.38 -13.61 -0.70
CA LYS A 11 4.12 -14.43 0.50
C LYS A 11 3.13 -13.73 1.44
N HIS A 12 3.27 -12.42 1.64
CA HIS A 12 2.42 -11.66 2.56
C HIS A 12 1.13 -11.15 1.90
N PHE A 13 1.17 -10.75 0.64
CA PHE A 13 0.08 -10.05 -0.06
C PHE A 13 -0.63 -10.87 -1.14
N GLY A 14 -0.24 -12.14 -1.35
CA GLY A 14 -0.88 -13.01 -2.35
C GLY A 14 -2.39 -13.19 -2.16
N PHE A 15 -2.89 -13.00 -0.94
CA PHE A 15 -4.34 -13.00 -0.65
C PHE A 15 -5.10 -11.91 -1.43
N LEU A 16 -4.46 -10.77 -1.75
CA LEU A 16 -5.09 -9.73 -2.57
C LEU A 16 -5.49 -10.27 -3.95
N VAL A 17 -4.64 -11.10 -4.54
CA VAL A 17 -4.90 -11.73 -5.84
C VAL A 17 -5.87 -12.89 -5.66
N ASN A 18 -5.54 -13.81 -4.74
CA ASN A 18 -6.23 -15.09 -4.61
C ASN A 18 -7.65 -14.99 -4.04
N GLU A 19 -7.91 -13.99 -3.19
CA GLU A 19 -9.18 -13.87 -2.45
C GLU A 19 -9.99 -12.63 -2.84
N PHE A 20 -9.32 -11.56 -3.30
CA PHE A 20 -9.96 -10.27 -3.58
C PHE A 20 -9.92 -9.87 -5.07
N GLY A 21 -9.33 -10.68 -5.94
CA GLY A 21 -9.31 -10.45 -7.39
C GLY A 21 -8.47 -9.25 -7.83
N PHE A 22 -7.52 -8.81 -7.01
CA PHE A 22 -6.57 -7.79 -7.42
C PHE A 22 -5.58 -8.36 -8.44
N VAL A 23 -5.09 -7.50 -9.33
CA VAL A 23 -4.01 -7.80 -10.27
C VAL A 23 -2.71 -7.26 -9.70
N LYS A 24 -1.69 -8.12 -9.53
CA LYS A 24 -0.33 -7.68 -9.23
C LYS A 24 0.23 -6.98 -10.46
N LEU A 25 0.66 -5.73 -10.31
CA LEU A 25 1.34 -4.98 -11.36
C LEU A 25 2.83 -5.30 -11.40
N PRO A 26 3.51 -5.11 -12.54
CA PRO A 26 4.96 -5.26 -12.62
C PRO A 26 5.67 -4.43 -11.54
N GLU A 27 6.63 -5.05 -10.85
CA GLU A 27 7.51 -4.31 -9.94
C GLU A 27 8.36 -3.33 -10.75
N TYR A 28 8.60 -2.14 -10.20
CA TYR A 28 9.47 -1.17 -10.83
C TYR A 28 10.26 -0.37 -9.79
N HIS A 29 11.41 0.12 -10.23
CA HIS A 29 12.23 1.06 -9.47
C HIS A 29 11.91 2.50 -9.90
N TYR A 30 11.92 3.40 -8.92
CA TYR A 30 11.87 4.83 -9.16
C TYR A 30 12.80 5.53 -8.17
N VAL A 31 13.87 6.14 -8.69
CA VAL A 31 14.96 6.69 -7.87
C VAL A 31 15.56 5.60 -6.96
N ARG A 32 15.31 5.63 -5.64
CA ARG A 32 15.77 4.61 -4.68
C ARG A 32 14.67 3.65 -4.26
N GLU A 33 13.43 3.95 -4.64
CA GLU A 33 12.24 3.25 -4.20
C GLU A 33 11.99 2.02 -5.07
N ILE A 34 11.58 0.93 -4.42
CA ILE A 34 11.03 -0.27 -5.07
C ILE A 34 9.53 -0.26 -4.86
N HIS A 35 8.76 -0.32 -5.94
CA HIS A 35 7.30 -0.26 -5.89
C HIS A 35 6.66 -1.59 -6.23
N ASN A 36 5.81 -2.05 -5.32
CA ASN A 36 5.00 -3.24 -5.46
C ASN A 36 3.52 -2.88 -5.37
N GLU A 37 2.83 -3.00 -6.51
CA GLU A 37 1.45 -2.52 -6.62
C GLU A 37 0.48 -3.63 -6.97
N PHE A 38 -0.73 -3.50 -6.45
CA PHE A 38 -1.88 -4.37 -6.73
C PHE A 38 -3.07 -3.49 -7.08
N ALA A 39 -3.70 -3.71 -8.24
CA ALA A 39 -4.85 -2.94 -8.70
C ALA A 39 -6.13 -3.79 -8.66
N GLY A 40 -7.20 -3.26 -8.10
CA GLY A 40 -8.46 -3.98 -7.94
C GLY A 40 -9.49 -3.16 -7.17
N GLY A 41 -10.78 -3.48 -7.31
CA GLY A 41 -11.84 -2.80 -6.54
C GLY A 41 -11.89 -1.27 -6.71
N GLY A 42 -11.42 -0.74 -7.85
CA GLY A 42 -11.33 0.71 -8.10
C GLY A 42 -10.22 1.43 -7.33
N MET A 43 -9.22 0.71 -6.82
CA MET A 43 -8.06 1.28 -6.11
C MET A 43 -6.75 0.59 -6.48
N ILE A 44 -5.64 1.18 -6.05
CA ILE A 44 -4.31 0.60 -6.12
C ILE A 44 -3.75 0.53 -4.70
N ILE A 45 -3.35 -0.67 -4.28
CA ILE A 45 -2.58 -0.90 -3.06
C ILE A 45 -1.11 -0.80 -3.44
N LYS A 46 -0.45 0.27 -3.01
CA LYS A 46 0.93 0.59 -3.34
C LYS A 46 1.82 0.39 -2.13
N LEU A 47 2.60 -0.68 -2.16
CA LEU A 47 3.67 -0.95 -1.20
C LEU A 47 4.98 -0.39 -1.78
N THR A 48 5.66 0.47 -1.04
CA THR A 48 6.94 1.06 -1.46
C THR A 48 8.01 0.75 -0.43
N TYR A 49 9.23 0.49 -0.91
CA TYR A 49 10.40 0.20 -0.08
C TYR A 49 11.55 1.16 -0.40
N ASP A 50 12.05 1.85 0.63
CA ASP A 50 13.32 2.61 0.62
C ASP A 50 13.93 2.53 2.02
N GLY A 51 14.65 1.43 2.31
CA GLY A 51 15.17 1.14 3.65
C GLY A 51 14.11 0.73 4.68
N GLY A 52 12.83 0.79 4.32
CA GLY A 52 11.67 0.33 5.08
C GLY A 52 10.42 0.37 4.19
N PHE A 53 9.39 -0.39 4.56
CA PHE A 53 8.14 -0.50 3.82
C PHE A 53 7.10 0.50 4.33
N TRP A 54 6.36 1.08 3.39
CA TRP A 54 5.09 1.73 3.67
C TRP A 54 4.03 1.37 2.64
N LEU A 55 2.77 1.34 3.08
CA LEU A 55 1.64 0.95 2.24
C LEU A 55 0.64 2.10 2.13
N ASN A 56 0.44 2.56 0.90
CA ASN A 56 -0.57 3.54 0.53
C ASN A 56 -1.73 2.87 -0.21
N ILE A 57 -2.94 3.37 0.02
CA ILE A 57 -4.11 3.09 -0.80
C ILE A 57 -4.37 4.30 -1.67
N LEU A 58 -4.25 4.11 -2.99
CA LEU A 58 -4.49 5.12 -4.00
C LEU A 58 -5.87 4.88 -4.61
N VAL A 59 -6.72 5.90 -4.55
CA VAL A 59 -7.99 5.90 -5.28
C VAL A 59 -7.83 6.83 -6.49
N PRO A 60 -7.70 6.29 -7.71
CA PRO A 60 -7.53 7.08 -8.92
C PRO A 60 -8.80 7.89 -9.21
N LYS A 61 -8.63 9.07 -9.80
CA LYS A 61 -9.71 9.93 -10.33
C LYS A 61 -9.81 9.85 -11.86
N PHE A 62 -9.14 8.88 -12.46
CA PHE A 62 -8.94 8.72 -13.90
C PHE A 62 -8.95 7.22 -14.26
N ASP A 63 -8.98 6.93 -15.56
CA ASP A 63 -8.89 5.55 -16.06
C ASP A 63 -7.47 4.99 -15.90
N ILE A 64 -7.36 3.89 -15.15
CA ILE A 64 -6.08 3.22 -14.87
C ILE A 64 -5.68 2.18 -15.90
N SER A 65 -6.42 2.04 -17.02
CA SER A 65 -6.08 1.08 -18.08
C SER A 65 -4.61 1.15 -18.55
N PRO A 66 -3.98 2.34 -18.72
CA PRO A 66 -2.57 2.41 -19.06
C PRO A 66 -1.63 1.82 -18.00
N ILE A 67 -2.03 1.86 -16.72
CA ILE A 67 -1.28 1.24 -15.61
C ILE A 67 -1.47 -0.28 -15.64
N LEU A 68 -2.71 -0.74 -15.83
CA LEU A 68 -3.03 -2.17 -15.92
C LEU A 68 -2.31 -2.85 -17.11
N ASN A 69 -2.16 -2.13 -18.22
CA ASN A 69 -1.45 -2.59 -19.42
C ASN A 69 0.08 -2.47 -19.32
N GLY A 70 0.61 -1.88 -18.25
CA GLY A 70 2.06 -1.65 -18.07
C GLY A 70 2.64 -0.55 -18.95
N GLU A 71 1.81 0.28 -19.59
CA GLU A 71 2.24 1.43 -20.42
C GLU A 71 2.71 2.61 -19.55
N LYS A 72 2.13 2.73 -18.35
CA LYS A 72 2.45 3.76 -17.36
C LYS A 72 2.56 3.16 -15.96
N ARG A 73 3.27 3.84 -15.08
CA ARG A 73 3.39 3.52 -13.65
C ARG A 73 2.65 4.57 -12.84
N THR A 74 2.28 4.27 -11.60
CA THR A 74 1.62 5.29 -10.75
C THR A 74 2.48 6.53 -10.54
N VAL A 75 3.81 6.38 -10.47
CA VAL A 75 4.77 7.49 -10.36
C VAL A 75 4.82 8.41 -11.58
N ASP A 76 4.30 7.97 -12.73
CA ASP A 76 4.25 8.80 -13.95
C ASP A 76 3.07 9.79 -13.94
N TYR A 77 2.20 9.73 -12.93
CA TYR A 77 1.04 10.60 -12.75
C TYR A 77 1.21 11.55 -11.56
N ASP A 78 0.62 12.74 -11.67
CA ASP A 78 0.59 13.70 -10.57
C ASP A 78 -0.21 13.16 -9.37
N ASN A 79 0.33 13.31 -8.16
CA ASN A 79 -0.31 12.86 -6.92
C ASN A 79 -1.73 13.41 -6.71
N SER A 80 -2.04 14.60 -7.25
CA SER A 80 -3.37 15.22 -7.21
C SER A 80 -4.43 14.40 -7.98
N LEU A 81 -4.03 13.53 -8.90
CA LEU A 81 -4.91 12.60 -9.62
C LEU A 81 -5.34 11.41 -8.76
N PHE A 82 -4.80 11.28 -7.55
CA PHE A 82 -5.17 10.25 -6.59
C PHE A 82 -5.77 10.87 -5.33
N LYS A 83 -6.65 10.12 -4.65
CA LYS A 83 -6.82 10.27 -3.19
C LYS A 83 -5.91 9.25 -2.53
N VAL A 84 -5.02 9.70 -1.65
CA VAL A 84 -3.99 8.86 -1.03
C VAL A 84 -4.29 8.68 0.44
N TYR A 85 -4.37 7.44 0.90
CA TYR A 85 -4.48 7.08 2.31
C TYR A 85 -3.26 6.27 2.72
N ASP A 86 -2.54 6.72 3.76
CA ASP A 86 -1.49 5.91 4.39
C ASP A 86 -2.19 4.89 5.30
N LEU A 87 -1.99 3.60 5.05
CA LEU A 87 -2.63 2.53 5.82
C LEU A 87 -2.14 2.51 7.28
N GLY A 88 -0.89 2.93 7.53
CA GLY A 88 -0.34 3.05 8.88
C GLY A 88 -1.14 4.00 9.77
N ASN A 89 -1.96 4.89 9.20
CA ASN A 89 -2.82 5.79 9.98
C ASN A 89 -4.02 5.08 10.64
N LEU A 90 -4.31 3.82 10.30
CA LEU A 90 -5.32 3.03 11.03
C LEU A 90 -4.87 2.68 12.45
N ASP A 91 -3.57 2.51 12.65
CA ASP A 91 -2.96 2.04 13.89
C ASP A 91 -1.70 2.85 14.23
N LEU A 92 -1.92 4.15 14.49
CA LEU A 92 -0.87 5.12 14.81
C LEU A 92 -0.06 4.71 16.04
N ASP A 93 -0.70 4.09 17.02
CA ASP A 93 -0.07 3.68 18.27
C ASP A 93 0.94 2.56 18.03
N LYS A 94 0.65 1.57 17.17
CA LYS A 94 1.58 0.47 16.86
C LYS A 94 2.66 0.81 15.84
N LYS A 95 2.50 1.86 15.03
CA LYS A 95 3.57 2.37 14.14
C LYS A 95 4.80 2.80 14.93
N ILE A 96 4.62 3.27 16.18
CA ILE A 96 5.70 3.71 17.07
C ILE A 96 6.39 2.51 17.74
N TYR A 97 5.63 1.50 18.19
CA TYR A 97 6.19 0.33 18.88
C TYR A 97 7.00 -0.60 17.96
N ASN A 98 6.63 -0.71 16.69
CA ASN A 98 7.35 -1.55 15.73
C ASN A 98 8.65 -0.92 15.18
N ALA A 99 8.94 0.34 15.50
CA ALA A 99 10.14 1.05 15.04
C ALA A 99 11.43 0.70 15.82
N VAL A 100 11.36 -0.17 16.84
CA VAL A 100 12.45 -0.36 17.83
C VAL A 100 13.25 -1.67 17.65
N SER A 101 12.85 -2.57 16.76
CA SER A 101 13.52 -3.88 16.58
C SER A 101 14.20 -4.00 15.20
N ILE A 102 15.54 -4.04 15.18
CA ILE A 102 16.36 -4.03 13.94
C ILE A 102 16.35 -5.38 13.20
N GLU A 103 16.21 -6.50 13.91
CA GLU A 103 16.19 -7.83 13.27
C GLU A 103 14.87 -8.09 12.51
N ASN A 104 14.97 -8.44 11.22
CA ASN A 104 13.86 -8.75 10.30
C ASN A 104 12.82 -7.63 10.15
N PHE A 105 13.26 -6.37 10.21
CA PHE A 105 12.40 -5.19 10.13
C PHE A 105 11.47 -5.21 8.90
N SER A 106 12.01 -5.48 7.70
CA SER A 106 11.22 -5.50 6.47
C SER A 106 10.14 -6.60 6.45
N GLU A 107 10.44 -7.81 6.94
CA GLU A 107 9.44 -8.90 7.02
C GLU A 107 8.34 -8.56 8.03
N LYS A 108 8.69 -7.91 9.15
CA LYS A 108 7.71 -7.45 10.15
C LYS A 108 6.78 -6.39 9.58
N GLU A 109 7.29 -5.45 8.79
CA GLU A 109 6.47 -4.43 8.11
C GLU A 109 5.52 -5.06 7.08
N LEU A 110 6.02 -5.99 6.26
CA LEU A 110 5.19 -6.73 5.32
C LEU A 110 4.06 -7.49 6.04
N TRP A 111 4.41 -8.22 7.10
CA TRP A 111 3.42 -8.91 7.94
C TRP A 111 2.41 -7.94 8.55
N TYR A 112 2.88 -6.82 9.11
CA TYR A 112 2.05 -5.80 9.75
C TYR A 112 1.01 -5.23 8.78
N TYR A 113 1.44 -4.78 7.60
CA TYR A 113 0.53 -4.21 6.61
C TYR A 113 -0.42 -5.26 6.02
N ALA A 114 0.06 -6.47 5.76
CA ALA A 114 -0.81 -7.56 5.31
C ALA A 114 -1.87 -7.91 6.36
N ARG A 115 -1.49 -7.96 7.64
CA ARG A 115 -2.40 -8.17 8.76
C ARG A 115 -3.45 -7.05 8.86
N LEU A 116 -3.04 -5.78 8.77
CA LEU A 116 -3.97 -4.65 8.81
C LEU A 116 -5.04 -4.73 7.71
N LEU A 117 -4.65 -5.11 6.49
CA LEU A 117 -5.62 -5.30 5.40
C LEU A 117 -6.54 -6.50 5.65
N ARG A 118 -6.02 -7.62 6.15
CA ARG A 118 -6.83 -8.81 6.49
C ARG A 118 -7.83 -8.54 7.62
N GLU A 119 -7.44 -7.73 8.61
CA GLU A 119 -8.32 -7.32 9.72
C GLU A 119 -9.35 -6.25 9.29
N ASN A 120 -9.19 -5.62 8.12
CA ASN A 120 -10.10 -4.60 7.59
C ASN A 120 -10.50 -4.91 6.13
N PRO A 121 -11.12 -6.07 5.85
CA PRO A 121 -11.39 -6.53 4.48
C PRO A 121 -12.41 -5.66 3.74
N GLU A 122 -13.19 -4.84 4.44
CA GLU A 122 -14.10 -3.87 3.84
C GLU A 122 -13.35 -2.80 3.02
N ILE A 123 -12.11 -2.48 3.38
CA ILE A 123 -11.24 -1.57 2.62
C ILE A 123 -10.99 -2.14 1.24
N LEU A 124 -10.70 -3.44 1.15
CA LEU A 124 -10.44 -4.15 -0.10
C LEU A 124 -11.68 -4.23 -1.01
N LYS A 125 -12.86 -4.04 -0.42
CA LYS A 125 -14.16 -3.97 -1.11
C LYS A 125 -14.59 -2.53 -1.46
N GLY A 126 -13.74 -1.53 -1.23
CA GLY A 126 -14.03 -0.13 -1.55
C GLY A 126 -14.60 0.70 -0.40
N ASP A 127 -14.88 0.12 0.76
CA ASP A 127 -15.36 0.90 1.93
C ASP A 127 -14.19 1.57 2.66
N LEU A 128 -13.91 2.81 2.27
CA LEU A 128 -12.82 3.61 2.83
C LEU A 128 -13.26 4.50 4.01
N ARG A 129 -14.45 4.28 4.60
CA ARG A 129 -14.96 5.17 5.67
C ARG A 129 -13.98 5.26 6.83
N LYS A 130 -13.47 4.13 7.35
CA LYS A 130 -12.50 4.10 8.46
C LYS A 130 -11.26 4.95 8.18
N LEU A 131 -10.69 4.81 6.98
CA LEU A 131 -9.52 5.59 6.56
C LEU A 131 -9.83 7.08 6.44
N LYS A 132 -10.98 7.45 5.89
CA LYS A 132 -11.43 8.85 5.80
C LYS A 132 -11.57 9.48 7.19
N TRP A 133 -12.18 8.76 8.14
CA TRP A 133 -12.34 9.23 9.52
C TRP A 133 -11.00 9.46 10.20
N LYS A 134 -10.07 8.49 10.12
CA LYS A 134 -8.72 8.62 10.69
C LYS A 134 -7.92 9.76 10.04
N PHE A 135 -7.98 9.88 8.72
CA PHE A 135 -7.31 10.96 8.00
C PHE A 135 -7.88 12.34 8.39
N TRP A 136 -9.20 12.46 8.50
CA TRP A 136 -9.85 13.68 8.95
C TRP A 136 -9.44 14.07 10.38
N LEU A 137 -9.38 13.09 11.29
CA LEU A 137 -8.96 13.31 12.67
C LEU A 137 -7.51 13.82 12.73
N LEU A 138 -6.59 13.18 12.00
CA LEU A 138 -5.19 13.61 11.93
C LEU A 138 -5.03 15.03 11.42
N LYS A 139 -5.79 15.41 10.38
CA LYS A 139 -5.80 16.77 9.84
C LYS A 139 -6.32 17.79 10.86
N LYS A 140 -7.35 17.44 11.62
CA LYS A 140 -7.88 18.30 12.70
C LYS A 140 -6.88 18.51 13.82
N LEU A 141 -6.08 17.49 14.13
CA LEU A 141 -5.01 17.55 15.12
C LEU A 141 -3.72 18.19 14.59
N ARG A 142 -3.68 18.64 13.33
CA ARG A 142 -2.47 19.19 12.66
C ARG A 142 -1.28 18.21 12.65
N LEU A 143 -1.58 16.92 12.69
CA LEU A 143 -0.59 15.85 12.56
C LEU A 143 -0.36 15.45 11.09
N ARG A 144 -1.17 15.99 10.18
CA ARG A 144 -1.07 15.86 8.72
C ARG A 144 -1.78 17.00 8.01
#